data_AF-A0AA37X217-F1
#
_entry.id   AF-A0AA37X217-F1
#
_cell.length_a   1.000
_cell.length_b   1.000
_cell.length_c   1.000
_cell.angle_alpha   90.00
_cell.angle_beta   90.00
_cell.angle_gamma   90.00
#
_symmetry.space_group_name_H-M   'P 1'
#
loop_
_entity.id
_entity.type
_entity.pdbx_description
1 polymer ?
#
loop_
_entity_poly.entity_id
_entity_poly.type
_entity_poly.pdbx_seq_one_letter_code
_entity_poly.pdbx_strand_id
1 'polypeptide(L)'
;MKRAAMLYCADIDAPRYKVLKQRRQLPFVANDDAEAEGGDGKWADYSLDDAFRLRLMLDLIGGESTDETQLNGLGPSYAQSIVYNAMSRFPRHPLNQIEPRDWWAGLIVLEDNNADEGVFRFSEWYVGELEHLDAWVKEKATRPCAGPNASVTTRNLPVVRIFMVNVSRVATIVRRRAEELGLPEAEDFSEVPR
;
A
#
# COMPACT_ATOMS: atom_id res chain seq x y z
N MET A 1 15.99 0.31 13.09
CA MET A 1 16.61 -0.99 12.70
C MET A 1 17.52 -0.90 11.46
N LYS A 2 18.46 -1.85 11.27
CA LYS A 2 19.32 -1.93 10.07
C LYS A 2 18.61 -2.59 8.87
N ARG A 3 19.13 -2.37 7.66
CA ARG A 3 18.54 -2.91 6.41
C ARG A 3 18.21 -4.39 6.48
N ALA A 4 19.12 -5.24 6.95
CA ALA A 4 18.88 -6.68 7.01
C ALA A 4 17.66 -7.04 7.86
N ALA A 5 17.47 -6.37 9.00
CA ALA A 5 16.29 -6.53 9.84
C ALA A 5 15.00 -6.04 9.15
N MET A 6 15.07 -4.91 8.44
CA MET A 6 13.93 -4.39 7.67
C MET A 6 13.51 -5.36 6.56
N LEU A 7 14.47 -5.89 5.79
CA LEU A 7 14.20 -6.87 4.73
C LEU A 7 13.63 -8.17 5.29
N TYR A 8 14.11 -8.60 6.46
CA TYR A 8 13.55 -9.74 7.17
C TYR A 8 12.09 -9.48 7.56
N CYS A 9 11.80 -8.35 8.21
CA CYS A 9 10.44 -7.99 8.62
C CYS A 9 9.48 -7.84 7.42
N ALA A 10 9.96 -7.26 6.31
CA ALA A 10 9.18 -7.10 5.08
C ALA A 10 9.05 -8.37 4.23
N ASP A 11 9.75 -9.44 4.60
CA ASP A 11 9.82 -10.70 3.87
C ASP A 11 10.20 -10.54 2.39
N ILE A 12 11.38 -9.94 2.18
CA ILE A 12 11.93 -9.69 0.85
C ILE A 12 13.41 -10.02 0.81
N ASP A 13 13.86 -10.60 -0.29
CA ASP A 13 15.27 -10.82 -0.53
C ASP A 13 16.01 -9.53 -0.95
N ALA A 14 17.33 -9.50 -0.69
CA ALA A 14 18.16 -8.35 -1.00
C ALA A 14 18.24 -8.03 -2.51
N PRO A 15 18.31 -9.01 -3.45
CA PRO A 15 18.24 -8.75 -4.88
C PRO A 15 16.99 -7.98 -5.31
N ARG A 16 15.79 -8.42 -4.90
CA ARG A 16 14.51 -7.78 -5.23
C ARG A 16 14.43 -6.38 -4.64
N TYR A 17 14.86 -6.19 -3.40
CA TYR A 17 14.97 -4.87 -2.79
C TYR A 17 15.89 -3.92 -3.59
N LYS A 18 17.07 -4.41 -3.99
CA LYS A 18 18.04 -3.62 -4.76
C LYS A 18 17.44 -3.15 -6.09
N VAL A 19 16.70 -4.01 -6.78
CA VAL A 19 16.01 -3.65 -8.03
C VAL A 19 14.97 -2.54 -7.79
N LEU A 20 14.13 -2.67 -6.76
CA LEU A 20 13.13 -1.66 -6.40
C LEU A 20 13.79 -0.32 -6.04
N LYS A 21 14.86 -0.34 -5.24
CA LYS A 21 15.62 0.85 -4.86
C LYS A 21 16.24 1.54 -6.08
N GLN A 22 16.94 0.80 -6.94
CA GLN A 22 17.58 1.35 -8.15
C GLN A 22 16.60 2.02 -9.10
N ARG A 23 15.36 1.51 -9.15
CA ARG A 23 14.28 2.08 -9.97
C ARG A 23 13.50 3.19 -9.27
N ARG A 24 13.88 3.57 -8.04
CA ARG A 24 13.15 4.53 -7.18
C ARG A 24 11.69 4.14 -6.94
N GLN A 25 11.46 2.84 -6.80
CA GLN A 25 10.15 2.20 -6.61
C GLN A 25 9.96 1.74 -5.16
N LEU A 26 10.57 2.38 -4.17
CA LEU A 26 10.33 2.06 -2.76
C LEU A 26 9.17 2.91 -2.21
N PRO A 27 8.30 2.38 -1.33
CA PRO A 27 7.13 3.09 -0.82
C PRO A 27 7.45 4.10 0.30
N PHE A 28 8.74 4.37 0.53
CA PHE A 28 9.26 5.31 1.50
C PHE A 28 10.56 5.91 0.98
N VAL A 29 10.91 7.08 1.52
CA VAL A 29 12.17 7.73 1.24
C VAL A 29 13.23 7.08 2.12
N ALA A 30 14.03 6.19 1.55
CA ALA A 30 15.31 5.86 2.15
C ALA A 30 16.23 7.06 1.94
N ASN A 31 16.94 7.52 2.97
CA ASN A 31 17.93 8.60 2.83
C ASN A 31 19.03 8.12 1.85
N ASP A 32 18.89 8.48 0.57
CA ASP A 32 19.83 8.10 -0.50
C ASP A 32 21.24 8.66 -0.24
N ASP A 33 21.33 9.78 0.50
CA ASP A 33 22.59 10.44 0.87
C ASP A 33 23.39 9.69 1.94
N ALA A 34 22.77 8.76 2.68
CA ALA A 34 23.39 8.12 3.83
C ALA A 34 24.19 6.85 3.47
N GLU A 35 23.94 6.26 2.29
CA GLU A 35 24.65 5.08 1.79
C GLU A 35 25.70 5.42 0.70
N ALA A 36 25.79 6.66 0.26
CA ALA A 36 26.53 7.05 -0.96
C ALA A 36 27.98 7.51 -0.76
N GLU A 37 28.44 7.81 0.45
CA GLU A 37 29.81 8.34 0.64
C GLU A 37 30.66 7.45 1.55
N GLY A 38 31.77 6.95 0.99
CA GLY A 38 32.75 6.06 1.62
C GLY A 38 33.62 6.71 2.70
N GLY A 39 33.02 7.45 3.62
CA GLY A 39 33.67 7.98 4.82
C GLY A 39 32.63 8.18 5.91
N ASP A 40 32.66 7.35 6.95
CA ASP A 40 31.79 7.41 8.14
C ASP A 40 30.27 7.54 7.87
N GLY A 41 29.80 6.89 6.80
CA GLY A 41 28.41 6.85 6.39
C GLY A 41 27.48 6.32 7.48
N LYS A 42 26.61 7.19 8.00
CA LYS A 42 25.46 6.80 8.83
C LYS A 42 24.61 5.83 8.03
N TRP A 43 24.74 4.54 8.30
CA TRP A 43 23.84 3.51 7.80
C TRP A 43 22.40 3.99 7.95
N ALA A 44 21.63 4.01 6.86
CA ALA A 44 20.22 4.38 6.91
C ALA A 44 19.53 3.52 7.98
N ASP A 45 18.98 4.19 8.99
CA ASP A 45 18.14 3.55 10.00
C ASP A 45 16.73 3.49 9.44
N TYR A 46 16.22 2.26 9.34
CA TYR A 46 14.87 1.96 8.85
C TYR A 46 13.93 1.80 10.04
N SER A 47 12.67 2.17 9.85
CA SER A 47 11.60 2.00 10.83
C SER A 47 10.77 0.74 10.55
N LEU A 48 10.01 0.26 11.53
CA LEU A 48 9.06 -0.84 11.33
C LEU A 48 7.93 -0.44 10.35
N ASP A 49 7.60 0.84 10.28
CA ASP A 49 6.69 1.41 9.28
C ASP A 49 7.24 1.24 7.85
N ASP A 50 8.56 1.36 7.64
CA ASP A 50 9.16 1.10 6.32
C ASP A 50 9.02 -0.36 5.92
N ALA A 51 9.27 -1.31 6.84
CA ALA A 51 9.04 -2.73 6.57
C ALA A 51 7.57 -3.03 6.26
N PHE A 52 6.65 -2.43 7.01
CA PHE A 52 5.21 -2.56 6.80
C PHE A 52 4.77 -2.04 5.43
N ARG A 53 5.19 -0.83 5.06
CA ARG A 53 4.93 -0.26 3.73
C ARG A 53 5.52 -1.11 2.62
N LEU A 54 6.74 -1.62 2.81
CA LEU A 54 7.38 -2.51 1.84
C LEU A 54 6.56 -3.79 1.64
N ARG A 55 6.14 -4.43 2.73
CA ARG A 55 5.35 -5.66 2.66
C ARG A 55 3.99 -5.44 2.00
N LEU A 56 3.30 -4.35 2.33
CA LEU A 56 2.05 -3.96 1.64
C LEU A 56 2.27 -3.80 0.13
N MET A 57 3.36 -3.13 -0.26
CA MET A 57 3.70 -2.95 -1.66
C MET A 57 3.99 -4.28 -2.36
N LEU A 58 4.66 -5.22 -1.69
CA LEU A 58 4.99 -6.54 -2.25
C LEU A 58 3.72 -7.38 -2.47
N ASP A 59 2.78 -7.38 -1.53
CA ASP A 59 1.49 -8.04 -1.69
C ASP A 59 0.71 -7.49 -2.89
N LEU A 60 0.76 -6.17 -3.11
CA LEU A 60 0.14 -5.51 -4.27
C LEU A 60 0.83 -5.83 -5.59
N ILE A 61 2.16 -5.97 -5.61
CA ILE A 61 2.90 -6.40 -6.80
C ILE A 61 2.61 -7.87 -7.11
N GLY A 62 2.44 -8.68 -6.07
CA GLY A 62 2.34 -10.13 -6.18
C GLY A 62 3.66 -10.77 -6.64
N GLY A 63 3.54 -11.85 -7.39
CA GLY A 63 4.70 -12.53 -8.00
C GLY A 63 5.61 -13.27 -7.03
N GLU A 64 5.06 -13.78 -5.92
CA GLU A 64 5.80 -14.61 -4.96
C GLU A 64 6.01 -16.04 -5.46
N SER A 65 5.26 -16.47 -6.48
CA SER A 65 5.48 -17.75 -7.16
C SER A 65 6.39 -17.56 -8.37
N THR A 66 7.26 -18.54 -8.61
CA THR A 66 8.09 -18.66 -9.82
C THR A 66 7.53 -19.68 -10.81
N ASP A 67 6.35 -20.23 -10.54
CA ASP A 67 5.71 -21.23 -11.40
C ASP A 67 4.63 -20.63 -12.33
N GLU A 68 4.02 -21.49 -13.15
CA GLU A 68 2.98 -21.10 -14.11
C GLU A 68 1.70 -20.56 -13.45
N THR A 69 1.54 -20.71 -12.14
CA THR A 69 0.41 -20.18 -11.38
C THR A 69 0.64 -18.77 -10.87
N GLN A 70 1.78 -18.15 -11.24
CA GLN A 70 2.12 -16.80 -10.83
C GLN A 70 1.05 -15.79 -11.29
N LEU A 71 0.27 -15.32 -10.32
CA LEU A 71 -0.63 -14.18 -10.52
C LEU A 71 0.20 -12.90 -10.53
N ASN A 72 0.15 -12.20 -11.66
CA ASN A 72 0.72 -10.86 -11.78
C ASN A 72 -0.21 -9.85 -11.10
N GLY A 73 0.32 -9.13 -10.11
CA GLY A 73 -0.38 -8.02 -9.47
C GLY A 73 -0.13 -6.70 -10.20
N LEU A 74 0.07 -5.64 -9.43
CA LEU A 74 0.29 -4.30 -9.94
C LEU A 74 1.76 -4.05 -10.29
N GLY A 75 1.99 -3.15 -11.25
CA GLY A 75 3.33 -2.64 -11.52
C GLY A 75 3.91 -1.94 -10.27
N PRO A 76 5.21 -2.06 -9.97
CA PRO A 76 5.79 -1.51 -8.74
C PRO A 76 5.55 -0.02 -8.51
N SER A 77 5.68 0.82 -9.55
CA SER A 77 5.41 2.26 -9.42
C SER A 77 3.95 2.57 -9.05
N TYR A 78 3.02 1.73 -9.49
CA TYR A 78 1.61 1.88 -9.16
C TYR A 78 1.31 1.36 -7.75
N ALA A 79 1.84 0.20 -7.37
CA ALA A 79 1.80 -0.34 -6.01
C ALA A 79 2.34 0.66 -4.98
N GLN A 80 3.47 1.31 -5.28
CA GLN A 80 4.07 2.39 -4.49
C GLN A 80 3.08 3.55 -4.28
N SER A 81 2.39 3.98 -5.34
CA SER A 81 1.39 5.05 -5.29
C SER A 81 0.17 4.67 -4.44
N ILE A 82 -0.27 3.40 -4.53
CA ILE A 82 -1.34 2.87 -3.67
C ILE A 82 -0.92 2.99 -2.21
N VAL A 83 0.26 2.46 -1.87
CA VAL A 83 0.74 2.48 -0.48
C VAL A 83 0.89 3.91 0.01
N TYR A 84 1.45 4.82 -0.78
CA TYR A 84 1.56 6.23 -0.40
C TYR A 84 0.18 6.86 -0.10
N ASN A 85 -0.80 6.65 -0.97
CA ASN A 85 -2.16 7.19 -0.82
C ASN A 85 -2.96 6.51 0.29
N ALA A 86 -2.77 5.21 0.50
CA ALA A 86 -3.38 4.48 1.58
C ALA A 86 -2.84 4.99 2.92
N MET A 87 -1.52 5.08 3.04
CA MET A 87 -0.83 5.49 4.28
C MET A 87 -1.09 6.94 4.67
N SER A 88 -1.44 7.82 3.71
CA SER A 88 -1.89 9.18 4.04
C SER A 88 -3.30 9.23 4.64
N ARG A 89 -4.09 8.17 4.46
CA ARG A 89 -5.44 8.01 5.02
C ARG A 89 -5.48 7.15 6.28
N PHE A 90 -4.42 6.39 6.55
CA PHE A 90 -4.27 5.71 7.83
C PHE A 90 -4.06 6.72 8.95
N PRO A 91 -4.64 6.49 10.14
CA PRO A 91 -4.23 7.25 11.31
C PRO A 91 -2.73 7.06 11.57
N ARG A 92 -2.08 8.09 12.13
CA ARG A 92 -0.63 8.07 12.40
C ARG A 92 -0.29 6.80 13.20
N HIS A 93 0.66 6.02 12.67
CA HIS A 93 1.13 4.71 13.20
C HIS A 93 0.13 3.56 13.02
N PRO A 94 -0.05 3.04 11.79
CA PRO A 94 -0.98 1.95 11.53
C PRO A 94 -0.64 0.70 12.37
N LEU A 95 0.63 0.42 12.64
CA LEU A 95 1.04 -0.70 13.48
C LEU A 95 0.63 -0.56 14.96
N ASN A 96 0.12 0.58 15.42
CA ASN A 96 -0.36 0.76 16.79
C ASN A 96 -1.89 0.67 16.88
N GLN A 97 -2.57 0.95 15.76
CA GLN A 97 -4.02 1.12 15.70
C GLN A 97 -4.73 0.04 14.89
N ILE A 98 -3.98 -0.81 14.20
CA ILE A 98 -4.47 -2.11 13.73
C ILE A 98 -4.58 -3.02 14.96
N GLU A 99 -5.54 -2.68 15.84
CA GLU A 99 -6.33 -3.63 16.62
C GLU A 99 -7.00 -4.60 15.62
N PRO A 100 -7.38 -5.84 16.01
CA PRO A 100 -7.57 -6.98 15.11
C PRO A 100 -8.88 -6.90 14.30
N ARG A 101 -9.04 -5.82 13.54
CA ARG A 101 -10.11 -5.59 12.58
C ARG A 101 -9.61 -6.02 11.22
N ASP A 102 -10.48 -6.52 10.36
CA ASP A 102 -10.12 -6.98 9.02
C ASP A 102 -9.95 -5.78 8.08
N TRP A 103 -8.83 -5.05 8.23
CA TRP A 103 -8.51 -3.87 7.43
C TRP A 103 -7.87 -4.27 6.11
N TRP A 104 -8.34 -3.60 5.07
CA TRP A 104 -7.84 -3.74 3.71
C TRP A 104 -7.49 -2.38 3.14
N ALA A 105 -6.51 -2.38 2.25
CA ALA A 105 -6.12 -1.21 1.48
C ALA A 105 -6.01 -1.59 0.01
N GLY A 106 -6.31 -0.65 -0.87
CA GLY A 106 -6.30 -0.97 -2.28
C GLY A 106 -6.88 0.10 -3.18
N LEU A 107 -7.25 -0.34 -4.37
CA LEU A 107 -7.76 0.48 -5.45
C LEU A 107 -8.95 -0.17 -6.14
N ILE A 108 -9.91 0.66 -6.50
CA ILE A 108 -11.04 0.31 -7.33
C ILE A 108 -10.98 1.14 -8.62
N VAL A 109 -11.12 0.46 -9.76
CA VAL A 109 -11.18 1.10 -11.07
C VAL A 109 -12.64 1.15 -11.51
N LEU A 110 -13.15 2.37 -11.65
CA LEU A 110 -14.49 2.66 -12.13
C LEU A 110 -14.42 3.09 -13.59
N GLU A 111 -15.43 2.71 -14.38
CA GLU A 111 -15.52 3.10 -15.79
C GLU A 111 -16.72 4.02 -16.01
N ASP A 112 -16.50 5.04 -16.82
CA ASP A 112 -17.48 6.05 -17.15
C ASP A 112 -17.62 6.13 -18.66
N ASN A 113 -18.75 5.63 -19.13
CA ASN A 113 -19.13 5.65 -20.53
C ASN A 113 -19.91 6.95 -20.77
N ASN A 114 -19.23 7.99 -21.23
CA ASN A 114 -19.87 9.20 -21.71
C ASN A 114 -20.08 9.07 -23.22
N ALA A 115 -21.33 9.07 -23.67
CA ALA A 115 -21.70 8.78 -25.05
C ALA A 115 -20.98 9.68 -26.08
N ASP A 116 -20.65 10.91 -25.68
CA ASP A 116 -20.04 11.92 -26.55
C ASP A 116 -18.50 11.99 -26.44
N GLU A 117 -17.92 11.51 -25.33
CA GLU A 117 -16.51 11.73 -25.00
C GLU A 117 -15.70 10.42 -24.88
N GLY A 118 -16.36 9.27 -24.93
CA GLY A 118 -15.75 7.94 -24.90
C GLY A 118 -15.71 7.32 -23.50
N VAL A 119 -14.85 6.30 -23.36
CA VAL A 119 -14.71 5.48 -22.15
C VAL A 119 -13.59 6.04 -21.28
N PHE A 120 -13.94 6.59 -20.12
CA PHE A 120 -12.97 7.04 -19.13
C PHE A 120 -12.85 6.04 -17.98
N ARG A 121 -11.66 5.95 -17.40
CA ARG A 121 -11.42 5.14 -16.20
C ARG A 121 -10.90 5.99 -15.07
N PHE A 122 -11.51 5.84 -13.91
CA PHE A 122 -11.13 6.52 -12.68
C PHE A 122 -10.64 5.51 -11.65
N SER A 123 -9.75 5.96 -10.79
CA SER A 123 -9.11 5.15 -9.76
C SER A 123 -9.47 5.74 -8.40
N GLU A 124 -10.14 4.95 -7.57
CA GLU A 124 -10.55 5.33 -6.22
C GLU A 124 -9.82 4.46 -5.18
N TRP A 125 -9.20 5.12 -4.21
CA TRP A 125 -8.38 4.46 -3.18
C TRP A 125 -9.23 4.06 -1.98
N TYR A 126 -9.15 2.81 -1.56
CA TYR A 126 -9.84 2.30 -0.38
C TYR A 126 -8.86 2.01 0.75
N VAL A 127 -9.24 2.39 1.97
CA VAL A 127 -8.62 1.97 3.21
C VAL A 127 -9.73 1.84 4.26
N GLY A 128 -9.89 0.66 4.84
CA GLY A 128 -10.87 0.42 5.89
C GLY A 128 -11.21 -1.05 6.07
N GLU A 129 -12.20 -1.32 6.91
CA GLU A 129 -12.66 -2.66 7.24
C GLU A 129 -13.38 -3.30 6.05
N LEU A 130 -13.18 -4.60 5.78
CA LEU A 130 -13.76 -5.24 4.60
C LEU A 130 -15.30 -5.13 4.54
N GLU A 131 -15.95 -5.13 5.70
CA GLU A 131 -17.42 -5.02 5.81
C GLU A 131 -17.97 -3.69 5.28
N HIS A 132 -17.16 -2.63 5.26
CA HIS A 132 -17.57 -1.31 4.74
C HIS A 132 -17.30 -1.13 3.25
N LEU A 133 -16.63 -2.10 2.60
CA LEU A 133 -16.21 -1.98 1.21
C LEU A 133 -17.40 -1.82 0.25
N ASP A 134 -18.47 -2.60 0.42
CA ASP A 134 -19.64 -2.54 -0.48
C ASP A 134 -20.35 -1.18 -0.40
N ALA A 135 -20.59 -0.67 0.81
CA ALA A 135 -21.19 0.63 1.03
C ALA A 135 -20.32 1.75 0.44
N TRP A 136 -19.01 1.66 0.65
CA TRP A 136 -18.05 2.62 0.11
C TRP A 136 -17.99 2.58 -1.42
N VAL A 137 -17.99 1.39 -2.04
CA VAL A 137 -18.03 1.23 -3.50
C VAL A 137 -19.27 1.88 -4.07
N LYS A 138 -20.44 1.66 -3.47
CA LYS A 138 -21.71 2.26 -3.92
C LYS A 138 -21.65 3.79 -3.84
N GLU A 139 -21.09 4.34 -2.78
CA GLU A 139 -20.88 5.78 -2.64
C GLU A 139 -19.98 6.31 -3.77
N LYS A 140 -18.81 5.71 -4.01
CA LYS A 140 -17.86 6.19 -5.03
C LYS A 140 -18.29 5.94 -6.47
N ALA A 141 -19.06 4.88 -6.71
CA ALA A 141 -19.64 4.59 -8.01
C ALA A 141 -20.77 5.56 -8.37
N THR A 142 -21.35 6.27 -7.42
CA THR A 142 -22.44 7.22 -7.66
C THR A 142 -21.88 8.59 -8.02
N ARG A 143 -22.04 9.04 -9.27
CA ARG A 143 -21.63 10.38 -9.70
C ARG A 143 -22.80 11.25 -10.16
N PRO A 144 -22.80 12.55 -9.80
CA PRO A 144 -23.76 13.49 -10.37
C PRO A 144 -23.49 13.68 -11.86
N CYS A 145 -24.54 13.75 -12.66
CA CYS A 145 -24.49 14.07 -14.09
C CYS A 145 -25.66 14.97 -14.47
N ALA A 146 -25.53 15.65 -15.61
CA ALA A 146 -26.60 16.49 -16.14
C ALA A 146 -27.82 15.64 -16.49
N GLY A 147 -28.95 15.95 -15.87
CA GLY A 147 -30.26 15.37 -16.16
C GLY A 147 -31.08 16.26 -17.10
N PRO A 148 -32.29 15.79 -17.48
CA PRO A 148 -33.22 16.58 -18.27
C PRO A 148 -33.52 17.93 -17.62
N ASN A 149 -33.68 18.99 -18.42
CA ASN A 149 -34.05 20.33 -17.96
C ASN A 149 -33.09 20.94 -16.91
N ALA A 150 -31.77 20.73 -17.08
CA ALA A 150 -30.74 21.21 -16.15
C ALA A 150 -30.88 20.69 -14.70
N SER A 151 -31.57 19.57 -14.50
CA SER A 151 -31.57 18.86 -13.22
C SER A 151 -30.24 18.13 -13.00
N VAL A 152 -29.94 17.79 -11.74
CA VAL A 152 -28.82 16.91 -11.40
C VAL A 152 -29.38 15.52 -11.15
N THR A 153 -28.97 14.55 -11.97
CA THR A 153 -29.26 13.13 -11.77
C THR A 153 -28.02 12.40 -11.30
N THR A 154 -28.16 11.17 -10.80
CA THR A 154 -27.02 10.32 -10.44
C THR A 154 -26.90 9.17 -11.41
N ARG A 155 -25.66 8.86 -11.83
CA ARG A 155 -25.34 7.62 -12.54
C ARG A 155 -24.44 6.74 -11.70
N ASN A 156 -24.60 5.43 -11.88
CA ASN A 156 -23.75 4.42 -11.26
C ASN A 156 -22.67 3.99 -12.25
N LEU A 157 -21.42 4.17 -11.87
CA LEU A 157 -20.26 3.76 -12.65
C LEU A 157 -19.98 2.26 -12.39
N PRO A 158 -19.87 1.42 -13.44
CA PRO A 158 -19.46 0.03 -13.26
C PRO A 158 -18.05 -0.08 -12.68
N VAL A 159 -17.88 -1.04 -11.76
CA VAL A 159 -16.57 -1.45 -11.26
C VAL A 159 -15.93 -2.41 -12.27
N VAL A 160 -14.74 -2.07 -12.75
CA VAL A 160 -14.00 -2.89 -13.73
C VAL A 160 -12.95 -3.76 -13.06
N ARG A 161 -12.27 -3.23 -12.03
CA ARG A 161 -11.21 -3.96 -11.30
C ARG A 161 -11.17 -3.53 -9.85
N ILE A 162 -10.82 -4.48 -8.98
CA ILE A 162 -10.53 -4.25 -7.57
C ILE A 162 -9.18 -4.91 -7.28
N PHE A 163 -8.24 -4.15 -6.71
CA PHE A 163 -6.96 -4.63 -6.22
C PHE A 163 -6.88 -4.33 -4.73
N MET A 164 -6.72 -5.33 -3.89
CA MET A 164 -6.80 -5.18 -2.44
C MET A 164 -5.72 -6.01 -1.76
N VAL A 165 -5.15 -5.48 -0.68
CA VAL A 165 -4.23 -6.17 0.23
C VAL A 165 -4.82 -6.20 1.63
N ASN A 166 -4.66 -7.33 2.32
CA ASN A 166 -5.05 -7.47 3.72
C ASN A 166 -3.98 -6.82 4.61
N VAL A 167 -4.30 -5.63 5.11
CA VAL A 167 -3.41 -4.79 5.89
C VAL A 167 -3.14 -5.42 7.25
N SER A 168 -4.17 -6.02 7.86
CA SER A 168 -4.07 -6.65 9.18
C SER A 168 -3.15 -7.87 9.18
N ARG A 169 -3.21 -8.68 8.13
CA ARG A 169 -2.27 -9.78 7.90
C ARG A 169 -0.84 -9.26 7.76
N VAL A 170 -0.64 -8.23 6.96
CA VAL A 170 0.69 -7.63 6.75
C VAL A 170 1.27 -7.08 8.06
N ALA A 171 0.45 -6.38 8.85
CA ALA A 171 0.85 -5.90 10.18
C ALA A 171 1.26 -7.06 11.10
N THR A 172 0.47 -8.15 11.11
CA THR A 172 0.76 -9.34 11.91
C THR A 172 2.09 -9.99 11.52
N ILE A 173 2.37 -10.14 10.22
CA ILE A 173 3.63 -10.71 9.72
C ILE A 173 4.82 -9.85 10.17
N VAL A 174 4.72 -8.53 9.99
CA VAL A 174 5.79 -7.59 10.29
C VAL A 174 6.08 -7.54 11.79
N ARG A 175 5.03 -7.50 12.63
CA ARG A 175 5.18 -7.55 14.10
C ARG A 175 5.84 -8.86 14.55
N ARG A 176 5.33 -10.02 14.11
CA ARG A 176 5.89 -11.32 14.48
C ARG A 176 7.38 -11.43 14.12
N ARG A 177 7.78 -10.94 12.95
CA ARG A 177 9.20 -10.97 12.54
C ARG A 177 10.06 -9.97 13.33
N ALA A 178 9.50 -8.85 13.76
CA ALA A 178 10.18 -7.93 14.65
C ALA A 178 10.40 -8.55 16.04
N GLU A 179 9.40 -9.27 16.58
CA GLU A 179 9.51 -10.06 17.82
C GLU A 179 10.60 -11.13 17.71
N GLU A 180 10.63 -11.88 16.59
CA GLU A 180 11.66 -12.90 16.30
C GLU A 180 13.09 -12.31 16.31
N LEU A 181 13.24 -11.03 15.98
CA LEU A 181 14.51 -10.30 16.01
C LEU A 181 14.81 -9.60 17.35
N GLY A 182 13.88 -9.66 18.32
CA GLY A 182 14.00 -8.95 19.60
C GLY A 182 14.05 -7.43 19.44
N LEU A 183 13.35 -6.88 18.43
CA LEU A 183 13.30 -5.43 18.21
C LEU A 183 12.38 -4.77 19.23
N PRO A 184 12.80 -3.67 19.90
CA PRO A 184 11.97 -2.98 20.89
C PRO A 184 10.67 -2.42 20.27
N GLU A 185 10.70 -2.07 18.98
CA GLU A 185 9.54 -1.60 18.23
C GLU A 185 8.42 -2.66 18.05
N ALA A 186 8.68 -3.91 18.45
CA ALA A 186 7.66 -4.96 18.49
C ALA A 186 6.70 -4.82 19.68
N GLU A 187 7.17 -4.25 20.79
CA GLU A 187 6.44 -4.11 22.05
C GLU A 187 6.14 -2.65 22.40
N ASP A 188 7.05 -1.73 22.03
CA ASP A 188 6.91 -0.30 22.25
C ASP A 188 6.51 0.42 20.97
N PHE A 189 5.25 0.84 20.99
CA PHE A 189 4.57 1.55 19.92
C PHE A 189 4.67 3.08 20.09
N SER A 190 5.28 3.57 21.18
CA SER A 190 5.52 5.00 21.37
C SER A 190 6.71 5.46 20.52
N GLU A 191 6.52 6.58 19.82
CA GLU A 191 7.31 7.00 18.67
C GLU A 191 8.84 7.04 18.87
N VAL A 192 9.60 6.59 17.87
CA VAL A 192 10.89 7.22 17.55
C VAL A 192 10.59 8.41 16.64
N PRO A 193 10.96 9.65 17.01
CA PRO A 193 10.70 10.82 16.17
C PRO A 193 11.49 10.72 14.85
N ARG A 194 10.89 11.19 13.75
CA ARG A 194 11.60 11.41 12.48
C ARG A 194 12.46 12.65 12.56
#